data_AF-A0A382X6G7-F1
#
_entry.id   AF-A0A382X6G7-F1
#
_cell.length_a   1.000
_cell.length_b   1.000
_cell.length_c   1.000
_cell.angle_alpha   90.00
_cell.angle_beta   90.00
_cell.angle_gamma   90.00
#
_symmetry.space_group_name_H-M   'P 1'
#
loop_
_entity.id
_entity.type
_entity.pdbx_description
1 polymer ?
#
loop_
_entity_poly.entity_id
_entity_poly.type
_entity_poly.pdbx_seq_one_letter_code
_entity_poly.pdbx_strand_id
1 'polypeptide(L)'
;MKKLSLFLILLAFVVPSAFAEVYVDNDHKYLGDDGTIHIVGEIINESDKPINQVNVIAIFYSDGNSVYQTSTENLTSIIMPGMNGIFDLMVTENISNVDYYTLDVDYKVTQPKDQVIEITSSELSYGPVDNIAIQGTVANNGEITANMVKVIATLYDRDGNVIAVSETRTEPDYLR
;
A
#
# COMPACT_ATOMS: atom_id res chain seq x y z
N MET A 1 -68.05 13.54 -6.18
CA MET A 1 -66.89 12.83 -6.75
C MET A 1 -65.62 13.63 -6.47
N LYS A 2 -64.89 13.34 -5.39
CA LYS A 2 -63.58 13.95 -5.10
C LYS A 2 -62.49 12.97 -5.55
N LYS A 3 -61.67 13.35 -6.53
CA LYS A 3 -60.49 12.57 -6.94
C LYS A 3 -59.40 12.79 -5.90
N LEU A 4 -59.04 11.73 -5.18
CA LEU A 4 -57.88 11.73 -4.29
C LEU A 4 -56.64 11.45 -5.14
N SER A 5 -55.85 12.48 -5.41
CA SER A 5 -54.57 12.32 -6.12
C SER A 5 -53.52 11.90 -5.11
N LEU A 6 -53.07 10.64 -5.18
CA LEU A 6 -52.01 10.11 -4.34
C LEU A 6 -50.67 10.56 -4.92
N PHE A 7 -49.99 11.49 -4.25
CA PHE A 7 -48.60 11.86 -4.57
C PHE A 7 -47.68 10.79 -3.99
N LEU A 8 -47.02 10.02 -4.86
CA LEU A 8 -45.98 9.07 -4.47
C LEU A 8 -44.69 9.87 -4.25
N ILE A 9 -44.32 10.09 -2.99
CA ILE A 9 -43.02 10.68 -2.64
C ILE A 9 -41.98 9.55 -2.73
N LEU A 10 -41.16 9.57 -3.77
CA LEU A 10 -40.02 8.68 -3.92
C LEU A 10 -38.94 9.12 -2.91
N LEU A 11 -38.82 8.41 -1.79
CA LEU A 11 -37.77 8.65 -0.80
C LEU A 11 -36.47 8.00 -1.30
N ALA A 12 -35.65 8.76 -2.03
CA ALA A 12 -34.30 8.34 -2.37
C ALA A 12 -33.41 8.50 -1.14
N PHE A 13 -33.15 7.41 -0.41
CA PHE A 13 -32.07 7.38 0.57
C PHE A 13 -30.74 7.39 -0.18
N VAL A 14 -30.13 8.57 -0.31
CA VAL A 14 -28.70 8.66 -0.60
C VAL A 14 -27.99 8.22 0.67
N VAL A 15 -27.62 6.94 0.75
CA VAL A 15 -26.70 6.49 1.79
C VAL A 15 -25.37 7.15 1.43
N PRO A 16 -24.84 8.08 2.24
CA PRO A 16 -23.48 8.55 2.01
C PRO A 16 -22.57 7.33 2.15
N SER A 17 -21.90 6.97 1.07
CA SER A 17 -20.81 5.99 1.09
C SER A 17 -19.69 6.60 1.92
N ALA A 18 -19.75 6.45 3.24
CA ALA A 18 -18.67 6.81 4.16
C ALA A 18 -17.65 5.66 4.24
N PHE A 19 -17.35 5.03 3.10
CA PHE A 19 -16.17 4.19 2.98
C PHE A 19 -15.00 5.12 2.72
N ALA A 20 -13.90 4.91 3.43
CA ALA A 20 -12.66 5.59 3.11
C ALA A 20 -12.28 5.19 1.68
N GLU A 21 -12.18 6.16 0.76
CA GLU A 21 -11.81 5.87 -0.64
C GLU A 21 -10.37 5.37 -0.77
N VAL A 22 -9.57 5.53 0.29
CA VAL A 22 -8.20 5.04 0.41
C VAL A 22 -8.02 4.46 1.81
N TYR A 23 -7.55 3.21 1.89
CA TYR A 23 -7.37 2.50 3.15
C TYR A 23 -6.22 1.48 3.07
N VAL A 24 -5.74 1.02 4.23
CA VAL A 24 -4.85 -0.14 4.30
C VAL A 24 -5.68 -1.41 4.31
N ASP A 25 -5.25 -2.40 3.54
CA ASP A 25 -5.75 -3.77 3.58
C ASP A 25 -4.58 -4.77 3.64
N ASN A 26 -4.89 -6.01 3.98
CA ASN A 26 -3.97 -7.14 3.91
C ASN A 26 -2.64 -6.89 4.66
N ASP A 27 -2.72 -6.33 5.87
CA ASP A 27 -1.54 -6.02 6.67
C ASP A 27 -1.02 -7.22 7.45
N HIS A 28 0.31 -7.25 7.65
CA HIS A 28 0.99 -8.31 8.39
C HIS A 28 2.11 -7.75 9.25
N LYS A 29 2.11 -8.14 10.53
CA LYS A 29 3.15 -7.82 11.50
C LYS A 29 4.08 -9.01 11.72
N TYR A 30 5.38 -8.81 11.55
CA TYR A 30 6.39 -9.82 11.84
C TYR A 30 7.64 -9.23 12.52
N LEU A 31 8.45 -10.10 13.12
CA LEU A 31 9.77 -9.75 13.66
C LEU A 31 10.82 -10.13 12.63
N GLY A 32 11.59 -9.16 12.15
CA GLY A 32 12.70 -9.37 11.24
C GLY A 32 13.89 -10.06 11.93
N ASP A 33 14.78 -10.64 11.13
CA ASP A 33 15.99 -11.31 11.62
C ASP A 33 16.97 -10.36 12.32
N ASP A 34 16.85 -9.05 12.06
CA ASP A 34 17.60 -7.97 12.72
C ASP A 34 16.98 -7.57 14.08
N GLY A 35 15.84 -8.15 14.46
CA GLY A 35 15.09 -7.83 15.67
C GLY A 35 14.15 -6.62 15.53
N THR A 36 14.04 -6.03 14.33
CA THR A 36 13.09 -4.94 14.07
C THR A 36 11.71 -5.52 13.83
N ILE A 37 10.68 -4.89 14.41
CA ILE A 37 9.30 -5.28 14.10
C ILE A 37 8.87 -4.54 12.82
N HIS A 38 8.34 -5.30 11.86
CA HIS A 38 7.80 -4.77 10.62
C HIS A 38 6.28 -4.89 10.62
N ILE A 39 5.60 -3.88 10.09
CA ILE A 39 4.21 -3.95 9.66
C ILE A 39 4.20 -3.61 8.17
N VAL A 40 3.86 -4.60 7.35
CA VAL A 40 3.74 -4.46 5.89
C VAL A 40 2.29 -4.59 5.49
N GLY A 41 1.93 -4.09 4.31
CA GLY A 41 0.59 -4.25 3.78
C GLY A 41 0.34 -3.49 2.49
N GLU A 42 -0.91 -3.53 2.05
CA GLU A 42 -1.35 -2.90 0.81
C GLU A 42 -2.16 -1.64 1.11
N ILE A 43 -1.99 -0.61 0.27
CA ILE A 43 -2.80 0.61 0.31
C ILE A 43 -3.72 0.56 -0.91
N ILE A 44 -5.01 0.45 -0.66
CA ILE A 44 -6.02 0.36 -1.72
C ILE A 44 -6.49 1.76 -2.06
N ASN A 45 -6.37 2.16 -3.33
CA ASN A 45 -6.96 3.40 -3.85
C ASN A 45 -8.23 3.07 -4.66
N GLU A 46 -9.38 3.09 -3.99
CA GLU A 46 -10.70 2.93 -4.60
C GLU A 46 -11.27 4.26 -5.14
N SER A 47 -10.60 5.38 -4.91
CA SER A 47 -10.99 6.66 -5.50
C SER A 47 -10.81 6.66 -7.02
N ASP A 48 -11.45 7.62 -7.69
CA ASP A 48 -11.28 7.83 -9.14
C ASP A 48 -10.09 8.75 -9.48
N LYS A 49 -9.21 9.03 -8.51
CA LYS A 49 -8.06 9.93 -8.67
C LYS A 49 -6.73 9.27 -8.28
N PRO A 50 -5.64 9.54 -9.01
CA PRO A 50 -4.30 9.18 -8.56
C PRO A 50 -3.94 9.91 -7.25
N ILE A 51 -3.21 9.22 -6.38
CA ILE A 51 -2.73 9.77 -5.11
C ILE A 51 -1.21 9.66 -4.99
N ASN A 52 -0.59 10.61 -4.31
CA ASN A 52 0.83 10.62 -3.99
C ASN A 52 1.07 11.12 -2.55
N GLN A 53 2.35 11.18 -2.15
CA GLN A 53 2.74 11.56 -0.79
C GLN A 53 1.96 10.74 0.25
N VAL A 54 1.80 9.46 -0.04
CA VAL A 54 0.97 8.55 0.75
C VAL A 54 1.78 8.11 1.97
N ASN A 55 1.25 8.38 3.14
CA ASN A 55 1.87 8.10 4.43
C ASN A 55 0.94 7.20 5.24
N VAL A 56 1.44 6.04 5.66
CA VAL A 56 0.72 5.10 6.52
C VAL A 56 1.11 5.39 7.96
N ILE A 57 0.11 5.64 8.80
CA ILE A 57 0.27 5.99 10.20
C ILE A 57 -0.20 4.81 11.04
N ALA A 58 0.70 4.25 11.85
CA ALA A 58 0.35 3.25 12.84
C ALA A 58 0.16 3.88 14.22
N ILE A 59 -0.97 3.61 14.84
CA ILE A 59 -1.27 4.02 16.22
C ILE A 59 -1.41 2.76 17.06
N PHE A 60 -0.58 2.64 18.09
CA PHE A 60 -0.53 1.48 18.97
C PHE A 60 -1.27 1.77 20.28
N TYR A 61 -2.03 0.79 20.75
CA TYR A 61 -2.90 0.92 21.92
C TYR A 61 -2.57 -0.10 23.01
N SER A 62 -2.69 0.33 24.26
CA SER A 62 -2.60 -0.50 25.46
C SER A 62 -3.68 -0.07 26.44
N ASP A 63 -4.48 -1.01 26.93
CA ASP A 63 -5.64 -0.74 27.80
C ASP A 63 -6.61 0.30 27.20
N GLY A 64 -6.74 0.30 25.86
CA GLY A 64 -7.58 1.23 25.11
C GLY A 64 -7.04 2.66 24.96
N ASN A 65 -5.84 2.95 25.47
CA ASN A 65 -5.18 4.25 25.29
C ASN A 65 -4.10 4.17 24.21
N SER A 66 -3.96 5.20 23.39
CA SER A 66 -2.84 5.31 22.46
C SER A 66 -1.54 5.51 23.25
N VAL A 67 -0.56 4.65 23.03
CA VAL A 67 0.72 4.64 23.75
C VAL A 67 1.90 4.99 22.85
N TYR A 68 1.78 4.77 21.55
CA TYR A 68 2.83 5.06 20.58
C TYR A 68 2.23 5.29 19.19
N GLN A 69 2.88 6.13 18.40
CA GLN A 69 2.51 6.40 17.02
C GLN A 69 3.78 6.52 16.19
N THR A 70 3.77 5.93 15.00
CA THR A 70 4.83 6.09 13.99
C THR A 70 4.21 6.07 12.60
N SER A 71 5.00 6.38 11.58
CA SER A 71 4.52 6.34 10.21
C SER A 71 5.63 5.96 9.22
N THR A 72 5.21 5.53 8.03
CA THR A 72 6.11 5.26 6.91
C THR A 72 5.49 5.78 5.61
N GLU A 73 6.34 6.14 4.66
CA GLU A 73 5.87 6.46 3.31
C GLU A 73 5.61 5.17 2.54
N ASN A 74 4.60 5.21 1.68
CA ASN A 74 4.42 4.26 0.59
C ASN A 74 5.72 4.11 -0.23
N LEU A 75 6.06 2.87 -0.61
CA LEU A 75 7.28 2.57 -1.37
C LEU A 75 7.21 3.04 -2.83
N THR A 76 6.01 3.16 -3.40
CA THR A 76 5.73 3.70 -4.74
C THR A 76 5.47 5.21 -4.68
N SER A 77 5.80 5.95 -5.75
CA SER A 77 5.60 7.41 -5.74
C SER A 77 4.16 7.86 -5.95
N ILE A 78 3.38 7.09 -6.72
CA ILE A 78 1.99 7.40 -7.09
C ILE A 78 1.20 6.09 -7.11
N ILE A 79 0.01 6.10 -6.49
CA ILE A 79 -0.95 5.00 -6.57
C ILE A 79 -2.08 5.47 -7.50
N MET A 80 -2.19 4.86 -8.68
CA MET A 80 -3.30 5.14 -9.60
C MET A 80 -4.60 4.48 -9.09
N PRO A 81 -5.78 4.94 -9.53
CA PRO A 81 -7.04 4.24 -9.26
C PRO A 81 -6.96 2.75 -9.63
N GLY A 82 -7.36 1.87 -8.71
CA GLY A 82 -7.34 0.42 -8.91
C GLY A 82 -5.96 -0.24 -8.87
N MET A 83 -4.89 0.51 -8.55
CA MET A 83 -3.58 -0.06 -8.20
C MET A 83 -3.42 -0.09 -6.68
N ASN A 84 -2.61 -1.04 -6.20
CA ASN A 84 -2.24 -1.14 -4.79
C ASN A 84 -0.91 -0.40 -4.56
N GLY A 85 -0.85 0.45 -3.55
CA GLY A 85 0.41 0.88 -2.95
C GLY A 85 0.90 -0.16 -1.97
N ILE A 86 2.18 -0.10 -1.61
CA ILE A 86 2.80 -1.02 -0.67
C ILE A 86 3.57 -0.20 0.36
N PHE A 87 3.55 -0.61 1.62
CA PHE A 87 4.35 -0.01 2.68
C PHE A 87 5.11 -1.06 3.49
N ASP A 88 6.22 -0.63 4.09
CA ASP A 88 6.94 -1.34 5.13
C ASP A 88 7.21 -0.33 6.27
N LEU A 89 6.54 -0.55 7.40
CA LEU A 89 6.63 0.29 8.59
C LEU A 89 7.49 -0.43 9.62
N MET A 90 8.65 0.14 9.92
CA MET A 90 9.56 -0.34 10.94
C MET A 90 9.21 0.26 12.30
N VAL A 91 9.02 -0.59 13.30
CA VAL A 91 8.76 -0.21 14.69
C VAL A 91 10.05 -0.39 15.49
N THR A 92 10.65 0.73 15.87
CA THR A 92 11.90 0.76 16.65
C THR A 92 11.67 0.85 18.16
N GLU A 93 10.46 1.24 18.58
CA GLU A 93 10.10 1.32 20.00
C GLU A 93 9.72 -0.05 20.57
N ASN A 94 9.91 -0.21 21.87
CA ASN A 94 9.48 -1.44 22.55
C ASN A 94 7.96 -1.45 22.71
N ILE A 95 7.28 -2.28 21.93
CA ILE A 95 5.83 -2.45 21.93
C ILE A 95 5.35 -3.73 22.63
N SER A 96 6.12 -4.27 23.58
CA SER A 96 5.77 -5.54 24.26
C SER A 96 4.44 -5.51 25.01
N ASN A 97 3.99 -4.33 25.45
CA ASN A 97 2.74 -4.14 26.20
C ASN A 97 1.58 -3.63 25.33
N VAL A 98 1.74 -3.64 24.01
CA VAL A 98 0.69 -3.19 23.09
C VAL A 98 -0.31 -4.33 22.84
N ASP A 99 -1.59 -4.01 22.95
CA ASP A 99 -2.68 -4.95 22.71
C ASP A 99 -3.01 -5.07 21.22
N TYR A 100 -3.13 -3.92 20.54
CA TYR A 100 -3.45 -3.83 19.12
C TYR A 100 -2.94 -2.51 18.52
N TYR A 101 -2.98 -2.42 17.19
CA TYR A 101 -2.73 -1.17 16.46
C TYR A 101 -3.86 -0.91 15.47
N THR A 102 -3.94 0.34 15.03
CA THR A 102 -4.76 0.76 13.88
C THR A 102 -3.85 1.41 12.84
N LEU A 103 -4.27 1.35 11.58
CA LEU A 103 -3.56 1.95 10.45
C LEU A 103 -4.46 2.99 9.79
N ASP A 104 -3.94 4.21 9.64
CA ASP A 104 -4.56 5.29 8.90
C ASP A 104 -3.70 5.66 7.68
N VAL A 105 -4.31 6.25 6.66
CA VAL A 105 -3.61 6.71 5.45
C VAL A 105 -3.84 8.20 5.25
N ASP A 106 -2.75 8.96 5.21
CA ASP A 106 -2.74 10.34 4.73
C ASP A 106 -2.19 10.39 3.30
N TYR A 107 -2.76 11.22 2.44
CA TYR A 107 -2.39 11.28 1.03
C TYR A 107 -2.80 12.60 0.37
N LYS A 108 -2.25 12.87 -0.82
CA LYS A 108 -2.69 13.96 -1.67
C LYS A 108 -3.14 13.46 -3.03
N VAL A 109 -4.26 14.00 -3.49
CA VAL A 109 -4.70 13.83 -4.87
C VAL A 109 -3.71 14.50 -5.82
N THR A 110 -3.35 13.81 -6.90
CA THR A 110 -2.40 14.29 -7.90
C THR A 110 -2.92 14.05 -9.32
N GLN A 111 -2.19 14.60 -10.29
CA GLN A 111 -2.41 14.29 -11.71
C GLN A 111 -1.83 12.91 -12.05
N PRO A 112 -2.44 12.18 -13.00
CA PRO A 112 -1.90 10.91 -13.46
C PRO A 112 -0.50 11.08 -14.07
N LYS A 113 0.32 10.05 -13.90
CA LYS A 113 1.65 9.95 -14.50
C LYS A 113 1.68 8.78 -15.46
N ASP A 114 2.37 8.95 -16.58
CA ASP A 114 2.55 7.89 -17.57
C ASP A 114 3.28 6.68 -16.96
N GLN A 115 2.68 5.50 -17.13
CA GLN A 115 3.20 4.21 -16.68
C GLN A 115 4.00 3.58 -17.83
N VAL A 116 5.25 4.01 -17.97
CA VAL A 116 6.14 3.60 -19.08
C VAL A 116 7.25 2.65 -18.66
N ILE A 117 7.34 2.35 -17.36
CA ILE A 117 8.32 1.40 -16.82
C ILE A 117 7.67 0.03 -16.72
N GLU A 118 8.29 -0.98 -17.31
CA GLU A 118 7.75 -2.33 -17.43
C GLU A 118 8.72 -3.36 -16.85
N ILE A 119 8.22 -4.28 -16.03
CA ILE A 119 8.96 -5.50 -15.66
C ILE A 119 8.85 -6.48 -16.83
N THR A 120 9.95 -6.69 -17.54
CA THR A 120 10.01 -7.53 -18.76
C THR A 120 10.37 -8.98 -18.46
N SER A 121 10.97 -9.24 -17.30
CA SER A 121 11.18 -10.60 -16.79
C SER A 121 11.27 -10.59 -15.27
N SER A 122 10.91 -11.71 -14.66
CA SER A 122 11.10 -11.96 -13.22
C SER A 122 11.28 -13.45 -12.99
N GLU A 123 12.31 -13.81 -12.25
CA GLU A 123 12.62 -15.18 -11.84
C GLU A 123 12.82 -15.23 -10.33
N LEU A 124 12.17 -16.21 -9.70
CA LEU A 124 12.35 -16.53 -8.29
C LEU A 124 13.30 -17.73 -8.19
N SER A 125 14.32 -17.58 -7.35
CA SER A 125 15.29 -18.64 -7.06
C SER A 125 15.47 -18.81 -5.55
N TYR A 126 15.84 -20.03 -5.17
CA TYR A 126 16.21 -20.35 -3.79
C TYR A 126 17.72 -20.26 -3.65
N GLY A 127 18.16 -19.45 -2.70
CA GLY A 127 19.56 -19.31 -2.34
C GLY A 127 20.03 -20.43 -1.40
N PRO A 128 21.33 -20.44 -1.05
CA PRO A 128 21.96 -21.54 -0.33
C PRO A 128 21.53 -21.69 1.14
N VAL A 129 20.85 -20.69 1.72
CA VAL A 129 20.54 -20.61 3.16
C VAL A 129 19.07 -20.23 3.36
N ASP A 130 18.16 -20.97 2.72
CA ASP A 130 16.69 -20.75 2.76
C ASP A 130 16.22 -19.33 2.38
N ASN A 131 17.09 -18.55 1.74
CA ASN A 131 16.77 -17.22 1.26
C ASN A 131 16.11 -17.28 -0.12
N ILE A 132 15.12 -16.44 -0.37
CA ILE A 132 14.52 -16.27 -1.69
C ILE A 132 15.23 -15.10 -2.38
N ALA A 133 15.62 -15.29 -3.64
CA ALA A 133 16.13 -14.22 -4.49
C ALA A 133 15.21 -14.03 -5.69
N ILE A 134 14.77 -12.79 -5.90
CA ILE A 134 13.99 -12.37 -7.07
C ILE A 134 14.91 -11.53 -7.94
N GLN A 135 15.12 -11.97 -9.17
CA GLN A 135 15.86 -11.23 -10.19
C GLN A 135 14.95 -10.96 -11.38
N GLY A 136 15.13 -9.84 -12.06
CA GLY A 136 14.34 -9.51 -13.22
C GLY A 136 14.96 -8.39 -14.03
N THR A 137 14.33 -8.10 -15.16
CA THR A 137 14.71 -6.99 -16.05
C THR A 137 13.58 -5.98 -16.12
N VAL A 138 13.95 -4.70 -16.09
CA VAL A 138 13.02 -3.58 -16.20
C VAL A 138 13.39 -2.79 -17.46
N ALA A 139 12.38 -2.42 -18.24
CA ALA A 139 12.52 -1.60 -19.43
C ALA A 139 11.85 -0.24 -19.23
N ASN A 140 12.44 0.81 -19.81
CA ASN A 140 11.80 2.10 -19.97
C ASN A 140 11.27 2.21 -21.40
N ASN A 141 9.95 2.18 -21.56
CA ASN A 141 9.27 2.36 -22.84
C ASN A 141 8.87 3.81 -23.07
N GLY A 142 9.36 4.75 -22.25
CA GLY A 142 9.09 6.17 -22.36
C GLY A 142 10.09 6.92 -23.23
N GLU A 143 9.76 8.16 -23.55
CA GLU A 143 10.63 9.04 -24.35
C GLU A 143 11.74 9.72 -23.53
N ILE A 144 11.65 9.65 -22.20
CA ILE A 144 12.59 10.30 -21.26
C ILE A 144 13.28 9.26 -20.39
N THR A 145 14.55 9.49 -20.09
CA THR A 145 15.32 8.62 -19.19
C THR A 145 14.72 8.63 -17.77
N ALA A 146 14.43 7.44 -17.25
CA ALA A 146 14.03 7.25 -15.87
C ALA A 146 15.26 7.12 -14.97
N ASN A 147 15.23 7.77 -13.81
CA ASN A 147 16.33 7.75 -12.85
C ASN A 147 15.82 7.25 -11.49
N MET A 148 16.70 6.65 -10.70
CA MET A 148 16.38 6.14 -9.36
C MET A 148 15.20 5.18 -9.36
N VAL A 149 15.11 4.33 -10.40
CA VAL A 149 14.02 3.37 -10.55
C VAL A 149 14.12 2.34 -9.42
N LYS A 150 13.07 2.27 -8.61
CA LYS A 150 12.92 1.31 -7.53
C LYS A 150 11.96 0.22 -7.97
N VAL A 151 12.35 -1.02 -7.76
CA VAL A 151 11.51 -2.21 -7.96
C VAL A 151 11.08 -2.70 -6.59
N ILE A 152 9.80 -2.99 -6.44
CA ILE A 152 9.20 -3.48 -5.19
C ILE A 152 8.65 -4.87 -5.48
N ALA A 153 8.93 -5.81 -4.59
CA ALA A 153 8.38 -7.15 -4.59
C ALA A 153 7.55 -7.35 -3.32
N THR A 154 6.26 -7.65 -3.50
CA THR A 154 5.36 -8.06 -2.43
C THR A 154 5.20 -9.57 -2.51
N LEU A 155 5.46 -10.25 -1.40
CA LEU A 155 5.33 -11.70 -1.29
C LEU A 155 4.01 -12.02 -0.60
N TYR A 156 3.29 -12.97 -1.18
CA TYR A 156 2.00 -13.44 -0.67
C TYR A 156 2.11 -14.91 -0.29
N ASP A 157 1.38 -15.31 0.76
CA ASP A 157 1.15 -16.72 1.04
C ASP A 157 0.14 -17.33 0.06
N ARG A 158 -0.25 -18.60 0.31
CA ARG A 158 -1.19 -19.33 -0.56
C ARG A 158 -2.63 -18.83 -0.48
N ASP A 159 -2.97 -18.14 0.59
CA ASP A 159 -4.30 -17.59 0.84
C ASP A 159 -4.41 -16.13 0.35
N GLY A 160 -3.29 -15.57 -0.13
CA GLY A 160 -3.21 -14.21 -0.65
C GLY A 160 -2.85 -13.17 0.40
N ASN A 161 -2.40 -13.58 1.59
CA ASN A 161 -1.99 -12.63 2.62
C ASN A 161 -0.58 -12.12 2.34
N VAL A 162 -0.33 -10.81 2.49
CA VAL A 162 1.04 -10.27 2.44
C VAL A 162 1.86 -10.89 3.58
N ILE A 163 3.06 -11.38 3.27
CA ILE A 163 3.98 -11.92 4.28
C ILE A 163 5.28 -11.14 4.38
N ALA A 164 5.70 -10.48 3.31
CA ALA A 164 6.92 -9.69 3.27
C ALA A 164 6.90 -8.73 2.08
N VAL A 165 7.67 -7.65 2.22
CA VAL A 165 7.94 -6.69 1.16
C VAL A 165 9.44 -6.53 1.04
N SER A 166 9.94 -6.40 -0.19
CA SER A 166 11.33 -6.07 -0.46
C SER A 166 11.42 -5.03 -1.56
N GLU A 167 12.42 -4.17 -1.49
CA GLU A 167 12.69 -3.20 -2.53
C GLU A 167 14.16 -3.20 -2.92
N THR A 168 14.43 -2.86 -4.18
CA THR A 168 15.79 -2.63 -4.67
C THR A 168 15.78 -1.57 -5.76
N ARG A 169 16.97 -1.04 -6.08
CA ARG A 169 17.16 -0.15 -7.23
C ARG A 169 17.62 -0.95 -8.44
N THR A 170 17.23 -0.50 -9.63
CA THR A 170 17.78 -1.06 -10.86
C THR A 170 19.27 -0.79 -10.95
N GLU A 171 19.99 -1.68 -11.63
CA GLU A 171 21.36 -1.44 -12.06
C GLU A 171 21.42 -1.56 -13.60
N PRO A 172 21.84 -0.50 -14.32
CA PRO A 172 22.22 0.82 -13.81
C PRO A 172 21.06 1.60 -13.17
N ASP A 173 21.39 2.65 -12.41
CA ASP A 173 20.44 3.51 -11.68
C ASP A 173 19.62 4.46 -12.58
N TYR A 174 19.83 4.36 -13.90
CA TYR A 174 19.06 5.01 -14.95
C TYR A 174 18.63 4.01 -16.02
N LEU A 175 17.43 4.19 -16.57
CA LEU A 175 16.91 3.42 -17.70
C LEU A 175 16.60 4.39 -18.85
N ARG A 176 17.21 4.16 -20.01
CA ARG A 176 16.97 4.96 -21.21
C ARG A 176 15.71 4.48 -21.91
#